data_AF-A0A163GT63-F1
#
_entry.id   AF-A0A163GT63-F1
#
_cell.length_a   1.000
_cell.length_b   1.000
_cell.length_c   1.000
_cell.angle_alpha   90.00
_cell.angle_beta   90.00
_cell.angle_gamma   90.00
#
_symmetry.space_group_name_H-M   'P 1'
#
loop_
_entity.id
_entity.type
_entity.pdbx_description
1 polymer ?
#
loop_
_entity_poly.entity_id
_entity_poly.type
_entity_poly.pdbx_seq_one_letter_code
_entity_poly.pdbx_strand_id
1 'polypeptide(L)' 'MKVVFTISELIELGIWNKYCMCMGYDHYAVKDGRMKLDDEFILTEEELNELGVYYLLKSIAEI' A
#
# COMPACT_ATOMS: atom_id res chain seq x y z
N MET A 1 -11.83 1.25 9.27
CA MET A 1 -10.76 0.28 9.67
C MET A 1 -9.38 0.89 9.33
N LYS A 2 -8.28 0.44 9.97
CA LYS A 2 -6.90 0.81 9.57
C LYS A 2 -6.11 -0.48 9.33
N VAL A 3 -5.43 -0.57 8.20
CA VAL A 3 -4.60 -1.73 7.84
C VAL A 3 -3.18 -1.25 7.63
N VAL A 4 -2.24 -1.98 8.22
CA VAL A 4 -0.82 -1.73 8.05
C VAL A 4 -0.33 -2.59 6.89
N PHE A 5 0.36 -1.97 5.95
CA PHE A 5 1.04 -2.65 4.86
C PHE A 5 2.50 -2.25 4.84
N THR A 6 3.38 -3.21 4.65
CA THR A 6 4.77 -2.95 4.28
C THR A 6 4.87 -2.54 2.82
N ILE A 7 5.95 -1.84 2.44
CA ILE A 7 6.25 -1.56 1.03
C ILE A 7 6.30 -2.86 0.22
N SER A 8 6.89 -3.94 0.78
CA SER A 8 6.92 -5.25 0.12
C SER A 8 5.52 -5.69 -0.27
N GLU A 9 4.57 -5.66 0.66
CA GLU A 9 3.19 -6.07 0.38
C GLU A 9 2.52 -5.17 -0.66
N LEU A 10 2.75 -3.85 -0.62
CA LEU A 10 2.22 -2.93 -1.63
C LEU A 10 2.78 -3.22 -3.03
N ILE A 11 4.05 -3.63 -3.12
CA ILE A 11 4.71 -4.02 -4.38
C ILE A 11 4.16 -5.38 -4.86
N GLU A 12 4.02 -6.37 -3.97
CA GLU A 12 3.49 -7.70 -4.28
C GLU A 12 2.04 -7.63 -4.75
N LEU A 13 1.25 -6.72 -4.18
CA LEU A 13 -0.12 -6.42 -4.62
C LEU A 13 -0.17 -5.59 -5.91
N GLY A 14 0.96 -5.10 -6.41
CA GLY A 14 1.05 -4.29 -7.62
C GLY A 14 0.46 -2.88 -7.46
N ILE A 15 0.22 -2.42 -6.24
CA ILE A 15 -0.41 -1.13 -5.94
C ILE A 15 0.57 -0.04 -5.51
N TRP A 16 1.84 -0.38 -5.27
CA TRP A 16 2.87 0.57 -4.84
C TRP A 16 2.95 1.85 -5.68
N ASN A 17 2.97 1.72 -7.00
CA ASN A 17 3.04 2.89 -7.89
C ASN A 17 1.81 3.79 -7.74
N LYS A 18 0.62 3.18 -7.64
CA LYS A 18 -0.65 3.91 -7.46
C LYS A 18 -0.70 4.60 -6.10
N TYR A 19 -0.25 3.91 -5.05
CA TYR A 19 -0.10 4.46 -3.71
C TYR A 19 0.84 5.67 -3.70
N CYS A 20 2.00 5.55 -4.34
CA CYS A 20 2.94 6.66 -4.45
C CYS A 20 2.34 7.86 -5.17
N MET A 21 1.62 7.63 -6.27
CA MET A 21 0.94 8.70 -6.99
C MET A 21 -0.15 9.39 -6.15
N CYS A 22 -0.97 8.63 -5.42
CA CYS A 22 -2.02 9.18 -4.54
C CYS A 22 -1.43 10.01 -3.39
N MET A 23 -0.33 9.54 -2.79
CA MET A 23 0.28 10.15 -1.61
C MET A 23 1.35 11.20 -1.95
N GLY A 24 1.70 11.34 -3.22
CA GLY A 24 2.78 12.22 -3.67
C GLY A 24 4.18 11.70 -3.32
N TYR A 25 4.34 10.40 -3.10
CA TYR A 25 5.65 9.78 -2.92
C TYR A 25 6.34 9.52 -4.25
N ASP A 26 7.67 9.47 -4.19
CA ASP A 26 8.50 9.01 -5.30
C ASP A 26 8.47 7.48 -5.35
N HIS A 27 7.88 6.90 -6.40
CA HIS A 27 7.76 5.45 -6.54
C HIS A 27 9.12 4.75 -6.74
N TYR A 28 10.19 5.50 -7.06
CA TYR A 28 11.56 5.00 -7.10
C TYR A 28 12.28 5.09 -5.75
N ALA A 29 11.67 5.65 -4.69
CA ALA A 29 12.31 5.83 -3.38
C ALA A 29 12.92 4.54 -2.81
N VAL A 30 12.30 3.39 -3.06
CA VAL A 30 12.80 2.07 -2.65
C VAL A 30 14.07 1.70 -3.42
N LYS A 31 14.09 1.95 -4.74
CA LYS A 31 15.21 1.64 -5.62
C LYS A 31 16.41 2.56 -5.35
N ASP A 32 16.14 3.83 -5.05
CA ASP A 32 17.15 4.82 -4.64
C ASP A 32 17.69 4.60 -3.21
N GLY A 33 17.15 3.62 -2.48
CA GLY A 33 17.55 3.32 -1.10
C GLY A 33 17.10 4.37 -0.07
N ARG A 34 16.13 5.22 -0.44
CA ARG A 34 15.53 6.23 0.46
C ARG A 34 14.44 5.64 1.35
N MET A 35 13.87 4.50 0.94
CA MET A 35 12.88 3.71 1.68
C MET A 35 13.28 2.24 1.69
N LYS A 36 12.88 1.52 2.74
CA LYS A 36 13.12 0.09 2.91
C LYS A 36 11.85 -0.71 2.64
N LEU A 37 11.99 -1.94 2.17
CA LEU A 37 10.85 -2.82 1.89
C LEU A 37 10.00 -3.12 3.15
N ASP A 38 10.64 -3.10 4.33
CA ASP A 38 9.99 -3.28 5.63
C ASP A 38 9.38 -1.99 6.21
N ASP A 39 9.46 -0.84 5.51
CA ASP A 39 8.78 0.36 5.99
C ASP A 39 7.26 0.16 5.94
N GLU A 40 6.60 0.44 7.06
CA GLU A 40 5.18 0.23 7.27
C GLU A 40 4.38 1.50 6.97
N PHE A 41 3.28 1.34 6.25
CA PHE A 41 2.32 2.38 5.90
C PHE A 41 0.95 2.01 6.42
N ILE A 42 0.34 2.93 7.16
CA ILE A 42 -1.01 2.77 7.68
C ILE A 42 -1.97 3.34 6.64
N LEU A 43 -2.76 2.45 6.04
CA LEU A 43 -3.81 2.83 5.11
C LEU A 43 -5.16 2.83 5.82
N THR A 44 -5.88 3.93 5.62
CA THR A 44 -7.28 4.07 5.99
C THR A 44 -8.17 3.36 4.98
N GLU A 45 -9.40 3.11 5.38
CA GLU A 45 -10.42 2.51 4.53
C GLU A 45 -10.66 3.28 3.22
N GLU A 46 -10.60 4.61 3.28
CA GLU A 46 -10.76 5.48 2.11
C GLU A 46 -9.61 5.29 1.12
N GLU A 47 -8.37 5.30 1.60
CA GLU A 47 -7.19 5.05 0.76
C GLU A 47 -7.21 3.66 0.14
N LEU A 48 -7.64 2.64 0.89
CA LEU A 48 -7.80 1.28 0.36
C LEU A 48 -8.84 1.21 -0.75
N ASN A 49 -9.91 2.02 -0.65
CA ASN A 49 -10.94 2.12 -1.67
C ASN A 49 -10.44 2.86 -2.93
N GLU A 50 -9.71 3.96 -2.75
CA GLU A 50 -9.08 4.69 -3.87
C GLU A 50 -8.05 3.85 -4.62
N LEU A 51 -7.28 3.04 -3.88
CA LEU A 51 -6.33 2.09 -4.45
C LEU A 51 -7.03 0.92 -5.15
N GLY A 52 -8.29 0.65 -4.81
CA GLY A 52 -9.06 -0.47 -5.36
C GLY A 52 -8.62 -1.80 -4.77
N VAL A 53 -8.21 -1.84 -3.49
CA VAL A 53 -7.85 -3.07 -2.78
C VAL A 53 -8.70 -3.35 -1.56
N TYR A 54 -9.61 -2.43 -1.24
CA TYR A 54 -10.58 -2.60 -0.17
C TYR A 54 -11.38 -3.91 -0.30
N TYR A 55 -11.75 -4.32 -1.52
CA TYR A 55 -12.48 -5.56 -1.75
C TYR A 55 -11.64 -6.82 -1.46
N LEU A 56 -10.33 -6.78 -1.71
CA LEU A 56 -9.42 -7.91 -1.43
C LEU A 56 -9.33 -8.17 0.07
N LEU A 57 -9.27 -7.10 0.86
CA LEU A 57 -9.23 -7.19 2.32
C LEU A 57 -10.54 -7.71 2.92
N LYS A 58 -11.68 -7.31 2.37
CA LYS A 58 -12.98 -7.87 2.80
C LYS A 58 -13.04 -9.38 2.59
N SER A 59 -12.53 -9.88 1.45
CA SER A 59 -12.50 -11.33 1.18
C SER A 59 -11.57 -12.10 2.12
N ILE A 60 -10.55 -11.46 2.71
CA ILE A 60 -9.64 -12.09 3.68
C ILE A 60 -10.22 -12.03 5.10
N ALA A 61 -10.96 -10.97 5.43
CA ALA A 61 -11.53 -10.76 6.77
C ALA A 61 -12.82 -11.57 7.05
N GLU A 62 -13.44 -12.17 6.03
CA GLU A 62 -14.64 -13.03 6.16
C GLU A 62 -14.30 -14.53 6.36
N ILE A 63 -13.15 -14.86 6.97
CA ILE A 63 -12.76 -16.23 7.38
C ILE A 63 -12.80 -16.38 8.90
#